data_AF-A0A1Z1W9I6-F1
#
_entry.id   AF-A0A1Z1W9I6-F1
#
_cell.length_a   1.000
_cell.length_b   1.000
_cell.length_c   1.000
_cell.angle_alpha   90.00
_cell.angle_beta   90.00
_cell.angle_gamma   90.00
#
_symmetry.space_group_name_H-M   'P 1'
#
loop_
_entity.id
_entity.type
_entity.pdbx_description
1 polymer ?
#
loop_
_entity_poly.entity_id
_entity_poly.type
_entity_poly.pdbx_seq_one_letter_code
_entity_poly.pdbx_strand_id
1 'polypeptide(L)'
;MDQVRQRAARDQKRLDSGAITSPKDLENLQKEIASLAKRQGDLEDVVLEVMERRESAQERVSELTERVGSVQSKVDDATSRRDAATGEFDREAANVTKEREVVAGSIPADLIALYDKVRAKQGGVGAAKLHQRRCEGCRLELDITEVNDIKAASPDKVVRCENCSRILVRTAESGL
;
A
#
# COMPACT_ATOMS: atom_id res chain seq x y z
N MET A 1 -11.51 -49.14 -10.58
CA MET A 1 -10.79 -49.49 -11.82
C MET A 1 -10.25 -50.93 -11.72
N ASP A 2 -9.40 -51.23 -10.74
CA ASP A 2 -8.79 -52.56 -10.57
C ASP A 2 -9.79 -53.71 -10.40
N GLN A 3 -10.88 -53.50 -9.64
CA GLN A 3 -11.93 -54.52 -9.51
C GLN A 3 -12.62 -54.85 -10.84
N VAL A 4 -12.81 -53.86 -11.72
CA VAL A 4 -13.41 -54.06 -13.07
C VAL A 4 -12.42 -54.82 -13.96
N ARG A 5 -11.14 -54.43 -13.97
CA ARG A 5 -10.07 -55.14 -14.69
C ARG A 5 -9.92 -56.60 -14.24
N GLN A 6 -9.90 -56.84 -12.93
CA GLN A 6 -9.79 -58.19 -12.37
C GLN A 6 -11.00 -59.06 -12.69
N ARG A 7 -12.21 -58.49 -12.71
CA ARG A 7 -13.43 -59.21 -13.09
C ARG A 7 -13.44 -59.52 -14.58
N ALA A 8 -13.15 -58.54 -15.43
CA ALA A 8 -13.06 -58.71 -16.88
C ALA A 8 -12.03 -59.79 -17.25
N ALA A 9 -10.84 -59.77 -16.63
CA ALA A 9 -9.80 -60.78 -16.88
C ALA A 9 -10.21 -62.19 -16.42
N ARG A 10 -10.98 -62.30 -15.33
CA ARG A 10 -11.51 -63.57 -14.84
C ARG A 10 -12.58 -64.13 -15.77
N ASP A 11 -13.47 -63.28 -16.25
CA ASP A 11 -14.57 -63.64 -17.14
C ASP A 11 -14.05 -64.01 -18.53
N GLN A 12 -13.07 -63.26 -19.05
CA GLN A 12 -12.36 -63.60 -20.29
C GLN A 12 -11.67 -64.96 -20.19
N LYS A 13 -10.94 -65.24 -19.09
CA LYS A 13 -10.33 -66.56 -18.86
C LYS A 13 -11.35 -67.69 -18.84
N ARG A 14 -12.54 -67.47 -18.27
CA ARG A 14 -13.62 -68.47 -18.25
C ARG A 14 -14.17 -68.70 -19.66
N LEU A 15 -14.33 -67.64 -20.46
CA LEU A 15 -14.75 -67.73 -21.86
C LEU A 15 -13.74 -68.54 -22.69
N ASP A 16 -12.46 -68.21 -22.56
CA ASP A 16 -11.36 -68.82 -23.33
C ASP A 16 -11.11 -70.29 -22.95
N SER A 17 -11.47 -70.69 -21.73
CA SER A 17 -11.28 -72.06 -21.23
C SER A 17 -12.16 -73.11 -21.93
N GLY A 18 -13.21 -72.69 -22.64
CA GLY A 18 -14.18 -73.59 -23.27
C GLY A 18 -15.03 -74.43 -22.29
N ALA A 19 -14.93 -74.17 -20.97
CA ALA A 19 -15.62 -74.94 -19.94
C ALA A 19 -17.13 -74.69 -19.86
N ILE A 20 -17.65 -73.66 -20.55
CA ILE A 20 -19.08 -73.33 -20.59
C ILE A 20 -19.69 -73.92 -21.86
N THR A 21 -20.55 -74.92 -21.68
CA THR A 21 -21.15 -75.71 -22.77
C THR A 21 -22.56 -75.26 -23.15
N SER A 22 -23.21 -74.47 -22.28
CA SER A 22 -24.54 -73.90 -22.51
C SER A 22 -24.42 -72.65 -23.40
N PRO A 23 -25.08 -72.63 -24.58
CA PRO A 23 -25.05 -71.47 -25.48
C PRO A 23 -25.54 -70.17 -24.83
N LYS A 24 -26.53 -70.29 -23.93
CA LYS A 24 -27.10 -69.15 -23.21
C LYS A 24 -26.14 -68.57 -22.18
N ASP A 25 -25.35 -69.41 -21.51
CA ASP A 25 -24.36 -68.95 -20.53
C ASP A 25 -23.13 -68.33 -21.21
N LEU A 26 -22.74 -68.82 -22.39
CA LEU A 26 -21.73 -68.18 -23.23
C LEU A 26 -22.18 -66.78 -23.67
N GLU A 27 -23.41 -66.64 -24.16
CA GLU A 27 -23.97 -65.35 -24.58
C GLU A 27 -24.02 -64.35 -23.40
N ASN A 28 -24.43 -64.81 -22.21
CA ASN A 28 -24.46 -63.99 -21.00
C ASN A 28 -23.05 -63.55 -20.59
N LEU A 29 -22.07 -64.45 -20.61
CA LEU A 29 -20.68 -64.13 -20.26
C LEU A 29 -20.06 -63.13 -21.25
N GLN A 30 -20.32 -63.29 -22.56
CA GLN A 30 -19.89 -62.34 -23.58
C GLN A 30 -20.49 -60.94 -23.36
N LYS A 31 -21.78 -60.85 -23.00
CA LYS A 31 -22.44 -59.59 -22.64
C LYS A 31 -21.83 -58.96 -21.39
N GLU A 32 -21.51 -59.76 -20.38
CA GLU A 32 -20.85 -59.28 -19.15
C GLU A 32 -19.45 -58.71 -19.44
N ILE A 33 -18.63 -59.42 -20.23
CA ILE A 33 -17.30 -58.95 -20.66
C ILE A 33 -17.42 -57.62 -21.43
N ALA A 34 -18.36 -57.53 -22.39
CA ALA A 34 -18.58 -56.30 -23.14
C ALA A 34 -19.01 -55.13 -22.23
N SER A 35 -19.86 -55.40 -21.24
CA SER A 35 -20.28 -54.40 -20.25
C SER A 35 -19.12 -53.94 -19.36
N LEU A 36 -18.26 -54.86 -18.92
CA LEU A 36 -17.07 -54.56 -18.12
C LEU A 36 -16.04 -53.78 -18.93
N ALA A 37 -15.85 -54.11 -20.20
CA ALA A 37 -14.97 -53.36 -21.12
C ALA A 37 -15.46 -51.91 -21.30
N LYS A 38 -16.76 -51.71 -21.53
CA LYS A 38 -17.36 -50.37 -21.58
C LYS A 38 -17.14 -49.61 -20.28
N ARG A 39 -17.43 -50.25 -19.14
CA ARG A 39 -17.27 -49.63 -17.82
C ARG A 39 -15.80 -49.30 -17.51
N GLN A 40 -14.86 -50.11 -17.99
CA GLN A 40 -13.44 -49.82 -17.87
C GLN A 40 -13.07 -48.57 -18.67
N GLY A 41 -13.52 -48.46 -19.92
CA GLY A 41 -13.33 -47.26 -20.76
C GLY A 41 -13.88 -46.00 -20.08
N ASP A 42 -15.14 -46.05 -19.62
CA ASP A 42 -15.75 -44.92 -18.90
C ASP A 42 -14.92 -44.47 -17.67
N LEU A 43 -14.30 -45.43 -16.97
CA LEU A 43 -13.45 -45.12 -15.81
C LEU A 43 -12.08 -44.57 -16.21
N GLU A 44 -11.52 -45.01 -17.33
CA GLU A 44 -10.26 -44.47 -17.88
C GLU A 44 -10.45 -43.03 -18.33
N ASP A 45 -11.56 -42.72 -19.01
CA ASP A 45 -11.92 -41.35 -19.41
C ASP A 45 -12.06 -40.42 -18.20
N VAL A 46 -12.74 -40.88 -17.13
CA VAL A 46 -12.86 -40.10 -15.88
C VAL A 46 -11.50 -39.89 -15.21
N VAL A 47 -10.62 -40.89 -15.23
CA VAL A 47 -9.27 -40.75 -14.67
C VAL A 47 -8.46 -39.72 -15.45
N LEU A 48 -8.52 -39.76 -16.79
CA LEU A 48 -7.86 -38.77 -17.65
C LEU A 48 -8.37 -37.35 -17.36
N GLU A 49 -9.68 -37.15 -17.28
CA GLU A 49 -10.27 -35.85 -16.96
C GLU A 49 -9.78 -35.33 -15.59
N VAL A 50 -9.74 -36.19 -14.57
CA VAL A 50 -9.24 -35.81 -13.23
C VAL A 50 -7.75 -35.49 -13.25
N MET A 51 -6.96 -36.21 -14.05
CA MET A 51 -5.53 -35.93 -14.23
C MET A 51 -5.30 -34.57 -14.88
N GLU A 52 -6.01 -34.26 -15.97
CA GLU A 52 -5.92 -32.95 -16.65
C GLU A 52 -6.33 -31.81 -15.71
N ARG A 53 -7.42 -31.98 -14.95
CA ARG A 53 -7.86 -31.01 -13.94
C ARG A 53 -6.83 -30.81 -12.84
N ARG A 54 -6.16 -31.87 -12.41
CA ARG A 54 -5.09 -31.81 -11.40
C ARG A 54 -3.88 -31.07 -11.95
N GLU A 55 -3.45 -31.34 -13.18
CA GLU A 55 -2.31 -30.67 -13.81
C GLU A 55 -2.58 -29.17 -13.95
N SER A 56 -3.75 -28.78 -14.49
CA SER A 56 -4.14 -27.37 -14.58
C SER A 56 -4.20 -26.68 -13.21
N ALA A 57 -4.71 -27.36 -12.18
CA ALA A 57 -4.71 -26.82 -10.83
C ALA A 57 -3.29 -26.64 -10.27
N GLN A 58 -2.39 -27.59 -10.54
CA GLN A 58 -1.00 -27.54 -10.08
C GLN A 58 -0.22 -26.39 -10.75
N GLU A 59 -0.41 -26.18 -12.05
CA GLU A 59 0.17 -25.04 -12.78
C GLU A 59 -0.31 -23.70 -12.19
N ARG A 60 -1.62 -23.58 -11.93
CA ARG A 60 -2.20 -22.39 -11.30
C ARG A 60 -1.64 -22.14 -9.90
N VAL A 61 -1.43 -23.19 -9.12
CA VAL A 61 -0.79 -23.06 -7.79
C VAL A 61 0.64 -22.56 -7.92
N SER A 62 1.42 -23.07 -8.88
CA SER A 62 2.78 -22.60 -9.15
C SER A 62 2.80 -21.11 -9.52
N GLU A 63 1.98 -20.71 -10.49
CA GLU A 63 1.86 -19.32 -10.94
C GLU A 63 1.48 -18.38 -9.79
N LEU A 64 0.47 -18.75 -9.01
CA LEU A 64 0.02 -17.92 -7.88
C LEU A 64 1.06 -17.84 -6.77
N THR A 65 1.81 -18.91 -6.52
CA THR A 65 2.90 -18.91 -5.53
C THR A 65 4.02 -17.96 -5.94
N GLU A 66 4.42 -17.97 -7.21
CA GLU A 66 5.42 -17.03 -7.73
C GLU A 66 4.93 -15.58 -7.66
N ARG A 67 3.66 -15.35 -8.01
CA ARG A 67 3.04 -14.02 -7.91
C ARG A 67 2.99 -13.50 -6.48
N VAL A 68 2.64 -14.35 -5.52
CA VAL A 68 2.67 -14.01 -4.09
C VAL A 68 4.10 -13.65 -3.66
N GLY A 69 5.10 -14.45 -4.03
CA GLY A 69 6.50 -14.15 -3.74
C GLY A 69 6.95 -12.81 -4.32
N SER A 70 6.59 -12.51 -5.58
CA SER A 70 6.91 -11.24 -6.22
C SER A 70 6.27 -10.04 -5.51
N VAL A 71 5.00 -10.16 -5.12
CA VAL A 71 4.28 -9.09 -4.40
C VAL A 71 4.87 -8.90 -3.00
N GLN A 72 5.17 -9.99 -2.28
CA GLN A 72 5.77 -9.92 -0.95
C GLN A 72 7.11 -9.17 -0.98
N SER A 73 8.00 -9.49 -1.92
CA SER A 73 9.28 -8.78 -2.08
C SER A 73 9.10 -7.28 -2.33
N LYS A 74 8.06 -6.88 -3.09
CA LYS A 74 7.76 -5.46 -3.32
C LYS A 74 7.23 -4.77 -2.05
N VAL A 75 6.43 -5.47 -1.27
CA VAL A 75 5.91 -4.96 0.01
C VAL A 75 7.07 -4.78 0.99
N ASP A 76 7.98 -5.73 1.07
CA ASP A 76 9.12 -5.68 1.97
C ASP A 76 10.07 -4.51 1.61
N ASP A 77 10.37 -4.32 0.32
CA ASP A 77 11.16 -3.17 -0.17
C ASP A 77 10.47 -1.83 0.16
N ALA A 78 9.18 -1.70 -0.16
CA ALA A 78 8.43 -0.48 0.11
C ALA A 78 8.35 -0.17 1.62
N THR A 79 8.19 -1.20 2.45
CA THR A 79 8.16 -1.06 3.91
C THR A 79 9.50 -0.57 4.44
N SER A 80 10.60 -1.20 4.01
CA SER A 80 11.96 -0.80 4.39
C SER A 80 12.26 0.66 4.01
N ARG A 81 11.92 1.06 2.79
CA ARG A 81 12.09 2.46 2.33
C ARG A 81 11.26 3.45 3.13
N ARG A 82 10.00 3.09 3.45
CA ARG A 82 9.11 3.94 4.26
C ARG A 82 9.65 4.09 5.68
N ASP A 83 10.14 3.01 6.29
CA ASP A 83 10.67 3.04 7.65
C ASP A 83 11.96 3.86 7.72
N ALA A 84 12.84 3.73 6.73
CA ALA A 84 14.06 4.54 6.63
C ALA A 84 13.73 6.04 6.50
N ALA A 85 12.83 6.41 5.58
CA ALA A 85 12.42 7.80 5.38
C ALA A 85 11.73 8.39 6.62
N THR A 86 10.86 7.61 7.26
CA THR A 86 10.18 8.04 8.50
C THR A 86 11.19 8.28 9.61
N GLY A 87 12.17 7.39 9.77
CA GLY A 87 13.24 7.56 10.76
C GLY A 87 14.14 8.77 10.49
N GLU A 88 14.34 9.16 9.22
CA GLU A 88 15.02 10.41 8.87
C GLU A 88 14.20 11.64 9.27
N PHE A 89 12.89 11.66 8.94
CA PHE A 89 12.02 12.76 9.33
C PHE A 89 11.88 12.91 10.85
N ASP A 90 11.83 11.81 11.60
CA ASP A 90 11.77 11.86 13.07
C ASP A 90 13.04 12.50 13.66
N ARG A 91 14.22 12.16 13.10
CA ARG A 91 15.49 12.77 13.51
C ARG A 91 15.54 14.26 13.16
N GLU A 92 15.12 14.63 11.96
CA GLU A 92 15.06 16.04 11.54
C GLU A 92 14.08 16.84 12.40
N ALA A 93 12.88 16.31 12.64
CA ALA A 93 11.87 16.93 13.49
C ALA A 93 12.39 17.13 14.92
N ALA A 94 13.06 16.14 15.50
CA ALA A 94 13.67 16.26 16.82
C ALA A 94 14.75 17.34 16.87
N ASN A 95 15.63 17.38 15.85
CA ASN A 95 16.70 18.38 15.75
C ASN A 95 16.12 19.80 15.63
N VAL A 96 15.22 20.03 14.67
CA VAL A 96 14.61 21.34 14.43
C VAL A 96 13.76 21.78 15.63
N THR A 97 13.08 20.85 16.32
CA THR A 97 12.34 21.16 17.55
C THR A 97 13.29 21.64 18.65
N LYS A 98 14.40 20.94 18.87
CA LYS A 98 15.41 21.33 19.86
C LYS A 98 16.03 22.69 19.52
N GLU A 99 16.37 22.93 18.27
CA GLU A 99 16.87 24.24 17.81
C GLU A 99 15.85 25.35 18.05
N ARG A 100 14.57 25.09 17.75
CA ARG A 100 13.48 26.03 18.04
C ARG A 100 13.36 26.31 19.53
N GLU A 101 13.45 25.32 20.40
CA GLU A 101 13.37 25.51 21.85
C GLU A 101 14.51 26.40 22.37
N VAL A 102 15.74 26.20 21.87
CA VAL A 102 16.89 27.04 22.22
C VAL A 102 16.66 28.50 21.82
N VAL A 103 16.20 28.74 20.58
CA VAL A 103 15.92 30.10 20.09
C VAL A 103 14.73 30.72 20.82
N ALA A 104 13.66 29.97 21.05
CA ALA A 104 12.49 30.47 21.76
C ALA A 104 12.81 30.84 23.22
N GLY A 105 13.73 30.10 23.86
CA GLY A 105 14.18 30.39 25.21
C GLY A 105 14.94 31.72 25.38
N SER A 106 15.46 32.30 24.29
CA SER A 106 16.12 33.62 24.32
C SER A 106 15.17 34.78 24.01
N ILE A 107 13.90 34.50 23.66
CA ILE A 107 12.90 35.51 23.30
C ILE A 107 11.96 35.72 24.50
N PRO A 108 11.54 36.98 24.79
CA PRO A 108 10.55 37.26 25.83
C PRO A 108 9.27 36.42 25.70
N ALA A 109 8.79 35.89 26.84
CA ALA A 109 7.69 34.93 26.87
C ALA A 109 6.36 35.51 26.34
N ASP A 110 6.11 36.79 26.56
CA ASP A 110 4.95 37.53 26.04
C ASP A 110 4.98 37.65 24.51
N LEU A 111 6.17 37.85 23.93
CA LEU A 111 6.36 37.91 22.49
C LEU A 111 6.20 36.53 21.83
N ILE A 112 6.70 35.46 22.45
CA ILE A 112 6.45 34.08 22.00
C ILE A 112 4.96 33.74 22.07
N ALA A 113 4.27 34.11 23.16
CA ALA A 113 2.84 33.88 23.29
C ALA A 113 2.04 34.61 22.19
N LEU A 114 2.43 35.83 21.84
CA LEU A 114 1.83 36.55 20.72
C LEU A 114 2.10 35.84 19.38
N TYR A 115 3.36 35.44 19.12
CA TYR A 115 3.73 34.70 17.92
C TYR A 115 2.92 33.41 17.79
N ASP A 116 2.82 32.59 18.84
CA ASP A 116 2.10 31.32 18.81
C ASP A 116 0.59 31.52 18.59
N LYS A 117 0.01 32.56 19.21
CA LYS A 117 -1.40 32.92 18.99
C LYS A 117 -1.69 33.30 17.54
N VAL A 118 -0.79 34.05 16.90
CA VAL A 118 -0.92 34.41 15.48
C VAL A 118 -0.65 33.19 14.60
N ARG A 119 0.42 32.44 14.88
CA ARG A 119 0.81 31.22 14.16
C ARG A 119 -0.33 30.22 14.05
N ALA A 120 -1.06 29.99 15.15
CA ALA A 120 -2.20 29.08 15.18
C ALA A 120 -3.34 29.52 14.24
N LYS A 121 -3.53 30.83 14.06
CA LYS A 121 -4.57 31.40 13.17
C LYS A 121 -4.12 31.52 11.72
N GLN A 122 -2.83 31.63 11.47
CA GLN A 122 -2.24 32.01 10.18
C GLN A 122 -1.46 30.88 9.51
N GLY A 123 -1.91 29.64 9.69
CA GLY A 123 -1.40 28.47 8.97
C GLY A 123 0.04 28.09 9.30
N GLY A 124 0.49 28.33 10.53
CA GLY A 124 1.83 27.92 10.98
C GLY A 124 2.90 29.00 10.97
N VAL A 125 2.57 30.23 10.53
CA VAL A 125 3.52 31.36 10.46
C VAL A 125 2.98 32.57 11.23
N GLY A 126 3.59 32.88 12.38
CA GLY A 126 3.19 33.98 13.28
C GLY A 126 3.86 35.34 13.01
N ALA A 127 4.98 35.35 12.27
CA ALA A 127 5.74 36.54 11.94
C ALA A 127 6.16 36.51 10.47
N ALA A 128 6.30 37.67 9.85
CA ALA A 128 6.70 37.83 8.46
C ALA A 128 7.73 38.96 8.33
N LYS A 129 8.70 38.77 7.45
CA LYS A 129 9.64 39.83 7.08
C LYS A 129 8.88 40.95 6.37
N LEU A 130 9.18 42.18 6.74
CA LEU A 130 8.80 43.36 5.96
C LEU A 130 9.93 43.63 4.96
N HIS A 131 9.63 43.57 3.67
CA HIS A 131 10.61 43.77 2.60
C HIS A 131 10.06 44.75 1.56
N GLN A 132 10.77 45.85 1.32
CA GLN A 132 10.37 46.89 0.36
C GLN A 132 8.89 47.31 0.50
N ARG A 133 8.47 47.65 1.73
CA ARG A 133 7.08 48.03 2.09
C ARG A 133 6.04 46.92 1.86
N ARG A 134 6.46 45.66 1.66
CA ARG A 134 5.58 44.50 1.48
C ARG A 134 5.70 43.53 2.64
N CYS A 135 4.57 43.08 3.17
CA CYS A 135 4.54 41.97 4.12
C CYS A 135 4.78 40.66 3.37
N GLU A 136 5.85 39.92 3.65
CA GLU A 136 6.11 38.63 2.96
C GLU A 136 5.14 37.51 3.38
N GLY A 137 4.34 37.73 4.43
CA GLY A 137 3.34 36.78 4.92
C GLY A 137 2.05 36.77 4.09
N CYS A 138 1.45 37.94 3.84
CA CYS A 138 0.27 38.06 2.97
C CYS A 138 0.60 38.54 1.55
N ARG A 139 1.86 38.94 1.30
CA ARG A 139 2.40 39.45 0.03
C ARG A 139 1.77 40.76 -0.46
N LEU A 140 1.01 41.43 0.40
CA LEU A 140 0.44 42.75 0.13
C LEU A 140 1.45 43.85 0.47
N GLU A 141 1.43 44.88 -0.35
CA GLU A 141 2.13 46.13 -0.08
C GLU A 141 1.35 46.91 0.97
N LEU A 142 2.06 47.44 1.96
CA LEU A 142 1.50 48.27 3.01
C LEU A 142 1.17 49.63 2.42
N ASP A 143 0.08 50.24 2.88
CA ASP A 143 -0.24 51.59 2.45
C ASP A 143 0.73 52.63 3.04
N ILE A 144 0.71 53.84 2.50
CA ILE A 144 1.65 54.89 2.90
C ILE A 144 1.49 55.30 4.38
N THR A 145 0.30 55.18 4.94
CA THR A 145 0.02 55.51 6.35
C THR A 145 0.64 54.44 7.24
N GLU A 146 0.38 53.16 6.95
CA GLU A 146 0.95 52.01 7.67
C GLU A 146 2.49 52.06 7.62
N VAL A 147 3.07 52.38 6.47
CA VAL A 147 4.53 52.54 6.32
C VAL A 147 5.08 53.67 7.20
N ASN A 148 4.42 54.84 7.23
CA ASN A 148 4.85 55.97 8.04
C ASN A 148 4.72 55.68 9.55
N ASP A 149 3.65 55.01 9.96
CA ASP A 149 3.43 54.61 11.36
C ASP A 149 4.51 53.62 11.82
N ILE A 150 4.84 52.64 10.99
CA ILE A 150 5.90 51.66 11.27
C ILE A 150 7.29 52.32 11.31
N LYS A 151 7.52 53.33 10.48
CA LYS A 151 8.76 54.13 10.46
C LYS A 151 8.91 55.00 11.70
N ALA A 152 7.82 55.57 12.20
CA ALA A 152 7.81 56.39 13.42
C ALA A 152 7.88 55.56 14.71
N ALA A 153 7.45 54.29 14.66
CA ALA A 153 7.49 53.40 15.80
C ALA A 153 8.93 53.08 16.24
N SER A 154 9.19 53.10 17.55
CA SER A 154 10.50 52.79 18.13
C SER A 154 11.00 51.39 17.71
N PRO A 155 12.31 51.15 17.60
CA PRO A 155 12.86 49.86 17.13
C PRO A 155 12.41 48.63 17.93
N ASP A 156 12.15 48.79 19.23
CA ASP A 156 11.67 47.76 20.16
C ASP A 156 10.15 47.55 20.09
N LYS A 157 9.39 48.44 19.44
CA LYS A 157 7.94 48.29 19.27
C LYS A 157 7.62 47.11 18.35
N VAL A 158 6.86 46.16 18.87
CA VAL A 158 6.29 45.05 18.08
C VAL A 158 5.12 45.58 17.25
N VAL A 159 5.29 45.58 15.93
CA VAL A 159 4.28 45.98 14.94
C VAL A 159 3.66 44.75 14.27
N ARG A 160 2.40 44.86 13.83
CA ARG A 160 1.68 43.78 13.15
C ARG A 160 1.06 44.31 11.87
N CYS A 161 1.03 43.48 10.84
CA CYS A 161 0.38 43.82 9.57
C CYS A 161 -1.13 43.91 9.78
N GLU A 162 -1.77 44.99 9.31
CA GLU A 162 -3.21 45.17 9.45
C GLU A 162 -4.02 44.13 8.66
N ASN A 163 -3.47 43.67 7.54
CA ASN A 163 -4.14 42.73 6.64
C ASN A 163 -4.16 41.28 7.15
N CYS A 164 -3.07 40.82 7.79
CA CYS A 164 -2.95 39.40 8.18
C CYS A 164 -2.58 39.18 9.65
N SER A 165 -2.46 40.25 10.44
CA SER A 165 -2.10 40.22 11.87
C SER A 165 -0.75 39.59 12.21
N ARG A 166 0.08 39.20 11.23
CA ARG A 166 1.43 38.70 11.45
C ARG A 166 2.33 39.79 12.03
N ILE A 167 3.21 39.40 12.96
CA ILE A 167 4.25 40.28 13.48
C ILE A 167 5.17 40.66 12.31
N LEU A 168 5.39 41.95 12.08
CA LEU A 168 6.28 42.42 11.03
C LEU A 168 7.71 42.53 11.57
N VAL A 169 8.61 41.73 11.02
CA VAL A 169 10.04 41.79 11.33
C VAL A 169 10.67 42.88 10.47
N ARG A 170 11.06 43.98 11.12
CA ARG A 170 11.71 45.14 10.47
C ARG A 170 13.20 44.87 10.35
N THR A 171 13.74 45.05 9.15
CA THR A 171 15.16 44.91 8.82
C THR A 171 15.63 46.08 7.96
N ALA A 172 16.92 46.15 7.64
CA ALA A 172 17.45 47.15 6.71
C ALA A 172 16.81 47.09 5.31
N GLU A 173 16.19 45.96 4.95
CA GLU A 173 15.55 45.76 3.64
C GLU A 173 14.06 46.10 3.66
N SER A 174 13.52 46.57 4.78
CA SER A 174 12.08 46.85 4.91
C SER A 174 11.60 48.01 4.04
N GLY A 175 12.50 48.87 3.54
CA GLY A 175 12.14 50.04 2.75
C GLY A 175 11.37 51.10 3.56
N LEU A 176 11.67 51.17 4.86
CA LEU A 176 11.15 52.16 5.81
C LEU A 176 12.05 53.40 5.86
#